data_AF-A0A453T2H2-F1
#
_entry.id   AF-A0A453T2H2-F1
#
_cell.length_a   1.000
_cell.length_b   1.000
_cell.length_c   1.000
_cell.angle_alpha   90.00
_cell.angle_beta   90.00
_cell.angle_gamma   90.00
#
_symmetry.space_group_name_H-M   'P 1'
#
loop_
_entity.id
_entity.type
_entity.pdbx_description
1 polymer ?
#
loop_
_entity_poly.entity_id
_entity_poly.type
_entity_poly.pdbx_seq_one_letter_code
_entity_poly.pdbx_strand_id
1 'polypeptide(L)'
;MKSLLTLSCSNIGKSADADIIQELRNMSLKKLSIRCSLPSVTFVTDALSKVEVLELKFEEGLSEESSGVSGIEHLSGLKHMIIEFSQHDAGAAAATAAVKTTAEKVHPNCQVIIVNVDKKTNE
;
A
#
# COMPACT_ATOMS: atom_id res chain seq x y z
N MET A 1 19.14 -11.31 -6.28
CA MET A 1 18.98 -9.84 -6.32
C MET A 1 17.65 -9.50 -5.68
N LYS A 2 17.62 -8.66 -4.63
CA LYS A 2 16.36 -8.14 -4.05
C LYS A 2 16.09 -6.80 -4.72
N SER A 3 15.18 -6.76 -5.68
CA SER A 3 14.69 -5.55 -6.32
C SER A 3 13.63 -4.90 -5.41
N LEU A 4 13.90 -3.69 -4.95
CA LEU A 4 12.99 -2.82 -4.19
C LEU A 4 12.76 -1.56 -5.02
N LEU A 5 11.50 -1.26 -5.34
CA LEU A 5 11.14 0.04 -5.90
C LEU A 5 10.38 0.85 -4.85
N THR A 6 10.75 2.12 -4.70
CA THR A 6 10.05 3.08 -3.86
C THR A 6 9.38 4.13 -4.74
N LEU A 7 8.06 4.22 -4.69
CA LEU A 7 7.29 5.28 -5.36
C LEU A 7 6.87 6.34 -4.34
N SER A 8 7.06 7.61 -4.68
CA SER A 8 6.56 8.74 -3.89
C SER A 8 5.46 9.48 -4.66
N CYS A 9 4.27 9.54 -4.08
CA CYS A 9 3.07 10.04 -4.76
C CYS A 9 2.77 11.46 -4.30
N SER A 10 3.54 12.43 -4.77
CA SER A 10 3.32 13.86 -4.46
C SER A 10 2.35 14.55 -5.43
N ASN A 11 1.80 13.86 -6.44
CA ASN A 11 0.97 14.47 -7.48
C ASN A 11 0.12 13.47 -8.31
N ILE A 12 -0.56 12.51 -7.66
CA ILE A 12 -1.45 11.56 -8.37
C ILE A 12 -2.56 12.34 -9.10
N GLY A 13 -2.40 12.49 -10.41
CA GLY A 13 -3.28 13.31 -11.26
C GLY A 13 -2.63 13.89 -12.52
N LYS A 14 -1.29 13.83 -12.67
CA LYS A 14 -0.60 14.29 -13.89
C LYS A 14 0.15 13.16 -14.59
N SER A 15 -0.50 12.53 -15.58
CA SER A 15 0.01 11.89 -16.82
C SER A 15 1.28 11.01 -16.85
N ALA A 16 2.28 11.17 -15.98
CA ALA A 16 3.55 10.46 -15.99
C ALA A 16 3.53 9.15 -15.16
N ASP A 17 2.55 9.00 -14.26
CA ASP A 17 2.45 7.82 -13.38
C ASP A 17 1.93 6.57 -14.12
N ALA A 18 1.15 6.74 -15.19
CA ALA A 18 0.65 5.62 -15.99
C ALA A 18 1.79 4.86 -16.70
N ASP A 19 2.82 5.58 -17.13
CA ASP A 19 4.02 5.01 -17.76
C ASP A 19 4.85 4.22 -16.74
N ILE A 20 5.00 4.73 -15.51
CA ILE A 20 5.68 4.03 -14.39
C ILE A 20 4.97 2.71 -14.05
N ILE A 21 3.63 2.69 -14.04
CA ILE A 21 2.84 1.47 -13.77
C ILE A 21 3.03 0.45 -14.89
N GLN A 22 3.07 0.87 -16.16
CA GLN A 22 3.34 -0.05 -17.27
C GLN A 22 4.76 -0.62 -17.22
N GLU A 23 5.75 0.19 -16.88
CA GLU A 23 7.14 -0.26 -16.75
C GLU A 23 7.31 -1.24 -15.58
N LEU A 24 6.60 -0.99 -14.49
CA LEU A 24 6.51 -1.87 -13.32
C LEU A 24 5.94 -3.26 -13.62
N ARG A 25 4.99 -3.37 -14.56
CA ARG A 25 4.43 -4.67 -14.98
C ARG A 25 5.51 -5.60 -15.54
N ASN A 26 6.52 -5.02 -16.19
CA ASN A 26 7.63 -5.76 -16.81
C ASN A 26 8.79 -6.01 -15.83
N MET A 27 8.82 -5.34 -14.68
CA MET A 27 9.83 -5.56 -13.67
C MET A 27 9.57 -6.86 -12.90
N SER A 28 10.62 -7.68 -12.72
CA SER A 28 10.59 -8.82 -11.80
C SER A 28 10.79 -8.34 -10.35
N LEU A 29 9.89 -7.48 -9.88
CA LEU A 29 9.91 -6.88 -8.56
C LEU A 29 9.30 -7.84 -7.55
N LYS A 30 10.06 -8.17 -6.50
CA LYS A 30 9.56 -8.98 -5.37
C LYS A 30 9.05 -8.14 -4.21
N LYS A 31 9.57 -6.92 -4.05
CA LYS A 31 9.20 -6.00 -2.98
C LYS A 31 8.89 -4.62 -3.55
N LEU A 32 7.69 -4.12 -3.25
CA LEU A 32 7.25 -2.78 -3.61
C LEU A 32 7.02 -1.97 -2.33
N SER A 33 7.50 -0.73 -2.30
CA SER A 33 7.26 0.21 -1.22
C SER A 33 6.66 1.49 -1.82
N ILE A 34 5.53 1.94 -1.31
CA ILE A 34 4.84 3.14 -1.77
C ILE A 34 4.71 4.07 -0.58
N ARG A 35 5.19 5.30 -0.75
CA ARG A 35 5.03 6.38 0.22
C ARG A 35 4.21 7.50 -0.41
N CYS A 36 2.97 7.66 -0.01
CA CYS A 36 2.13 8.74 -0.50
C CYS A 36 1.77 9.70 0.65
N SER A 37 1.66 10.99 0.36
CA SER A 37 1.10 11.95 1.32
C SER A 37 -0.40 11.68 1.52
N LEU A 38 -1.12 11.55 0.40
CA LEU A 38 -2.54 11.19 0.39
C LEU A 38 -2.73 9.67 0.39
N PRO A 39 -3.69 9.12 1.14
CA PRO A 39 -3.81 7.68 1.32
C PRO A 39 -4.66 7.02 0.23
N SER A 40 -4.41 7.32 -1.04
CA SER A 40 -5.15 6.75 -2.16
C SER A 40 -4.23 5.93 -3.09
N VAL A 41 -4.45 4.62 -3.14
CA VAL A 41 -3.71 3.68 -3.99
C VAL A 41 -4.68 2.66 -4.60
N THR A 42 -4.62 2.49 -5.92
CA THR A 42 -5.38 1.47 -6.64
C THR A 42 -4.44 0.58 -7.42
N PHE A 43 -4.46 -0.71 -7.13
CA PHE A 43 -3.78 -1.73 -7.92
C PHE A 43 -4.71 -2.19 -9.03
N VAL A 44 -4.21 -2.27 -10.25
CA VAL A 44 -5.00 -2.68 -11.42
C VAL A 44 -4.73 -4.15 -11.75
N THR A 45 -5.70 -4.81 -12.39
CA THR A 45 -5.61 -6.22 -12.82
C THR A 45 -4.34 -6.50 -13.60
N ASP A 46 -3.77 -7.69 -13.37
CA ASP A 46 -2.57 -8.23 -14.03
C ASP A 46 -1.27 -7.41 -13.87
N ALA A 47 -1.28 -6.40 -12.99
CA ALA A 47 -0.07 -5.71 -12.59
C ALA A 47 0.58 -6.39 -11.38
N LEU A 48 1.92 -6.35 -11.32
CA LEU A 48 2.69 -6.67 -10.11
C LEU A 48 2.49 -8.09 -9.54
N SER A 49 2.13 -9.07 -10.38
CA SER A 49 1.88 -10.48 -9.96
C SER A 49 3.07 -11.18 -9.28
N LYS A 50 4.29 -10.64 -9.44
CA LYS A 50 5.52 -11.14 -8.82
C LYS A 50 5.84 -10.51 -7.46
N VAL A 51 5.09 -9.48 -7.05
CA VAL A 51 5.31 -8.79 -5.77
C VAL A 51 4.85 -9.71 -4.64
N GLU A 52 5.81 -10.06 -3.78
CA GLU A 52 5.58 -10.88 -2.59
C GLU A 52 5.45 -10.01 -1.33
N VAL A 53 6.07 -8.83 -1.33
CA VAL A 53 6.07 -7.91 -0.20
C VAL A 53 5.61 -6.52 -0.65
N LEU A 54 4.54 -6.02 -0.07
CA LEU A 54 4.02 -4.67 -0.30
C LEU A 54 4.14 -3.84 0.97
N GLU A 55 4.72 -2.66 0.87
CA GLU A 55 4.74 -1.67 1.96
C GLU A 55 4.00 -0.41 1.51
N LEU A 56 3.03 0.03 2.30
CA LEU A 56 2.30 1.27 2.10
C LEU A 56 2.55 2.18 3.30
N LYS A 57 3.06 3.38 3.03
CA LYS A 57 3.35 4.41 4.03
C LYS A 57 2.58 5.66 3.67
N PHE A 58 1.65 6.05 4.54
CA PHE A 58 0.81 7.22 4.36
C PHE A 58 1.17 8.30 5.36
N GLU A 59 1.30 9.54 4.90
CA GLU A 59 1.63 10.67 5.79
C GLU A 59 0.39 11.26 6.45
N GLU A 60 -0.74 11.24 5.77
CA GLU A 60 -2.03 11.72 6.28
C GLU A 60 -2.98 10.56 6.58
N GLY A 61 -3.99 10.79 7.43
CA GLY A 61 -5.11 9.89 7.62
C GLY A 61 -6.15 10.01 6.52
N LEU A 62 -7.11 9.09 6.50
CA LEU A 62 -8.24 9.15 5.57
C LEU A 62 -9.47 9.78 6.21
N SER A 63 -10.41 10.21 5.38
CA SER A 63 -11.82 10.31 5.82
C SER A 63 -12.32 8.91 6.20
N GLU A 64 -13.16 8.80 7.23
CA GLU A 64 -13.75 7.53 7.71
C GLU A 64 -14.48 6.74 6.60
N GLU A 65 -14.87 7.40 5.51
CA GLU A 65 -15.61 6.81 4.38
C GLU A 65 -14.72 6.19 3.30
N SER A 66 -13.39 6.35 3.36
CA SER A 66 -12.47 5.86 2.32
C SER A 66 -11.63 4.69 2.84
N SER A 67 -11.58 3.58 2.09
CA SER A 67 -10.62 2.51 2.34
C SER A 67 -9.20 2.90 1.95
N GLY A 68 -9.06 3.90 1.07
CA GLY A 68 -7.80 4.43 0.54
C GLY A 68 -7.04 3.49 -0.39
N VAL A 69 -7.08 2.19 -0.11
CA VAL A 69 -6.40 1.16 -0.88
C VAL A 69 -7.43 0.24 -1.52
N SER A 70 -7.25 -0.05 -2.80
CA SER A 70 -8.14 -0.90 -3.62
C SER A 70 -7.34 -1.78 -4.59
N GLY A 71 -7.91 -2.89 -5.03
CA GLY A 71 -7.31 -3.78 -6.02
C GLY A 71 -6.26 -4.76 -5.47
N ILE A 72 -6.20 -4.95 -4.15
CA ILE A 72 -5.26 -5.88 -3.49
C ILE A 72 -5.45 -7.32 -4.00
N GLU A 73 -6.68 -7.69 -4.35
CA GLU A 73 -7.04 -8.98 -4.96
C GLU A 73 -6.27 -9.28 -6.26
N HIS A 74 -5.74 -8.26 -6.94
CA HIS A 74 -4.97 -8.44 -8.16
C HIS A 74 -3.50 -8.79 -7.90
N LEU A 75 -3.03 -8.67 -6.66
CA LEU A 75 -1.64 -8.95 -6.27
C LEU A 75 -1.44 -10.44 -5.93
N SER A 76 -1.58 -11.31 -6.93
CA SER A 76 -1.59 -12.77 -6.74
C SER A 76 -0.35 -13.39 -6.09
N GLY A 77 0.80 -12.70 -6.12
CA GLY A 77 2.04 -13.13 -5.46
C GLY A 77 2.18 -12.72 -4.00
N LEU A 78 1.24 -11.93 -3.47
CA LEU A 78 1.40 -11.24 -2.18
C LEU A 78 1.45 -12.21 -1.00
N LYS A 79 2.51 -12.08 -0.19
CA LYS A 79 2.76 -12.89 1.02
C LYS A 79 2.86 -12.03 2.27
N HIS A 80 3.36 -10.81 2.14
CA HIS A 80 3.49 -9.88 3.26
C HIS A 80 3.00 -8.50 2.84
N MET A 81 2.22 -7.88 3.71
CA MET A 81 1.78 -6.51 3.55
C MET A 81 2.13 -5.72 4.81
N ILE A 82 2.71 -4.54 4.63
CA ILE A 82 3.00 -3.61 5.72
C ILE A 82 2.23 -2.33 5.42
N ILE A 83 1.46 -1.86 6.40
CA ILE A 83 0.75 -0.58 6.33
C ILE A 83 1.14 0.26 7.51
N GLU A 84 1.50 1.51 7.22
CA GLU A 84 1.92 2.51 8.19
C GLU A 84 1.21 3.82 7.86
N PHE A 85 0.55 4.41 8.85
CA PHE A 85 0.04 5.78 8.78
C PHE A 85 0.81 6.64 9.77
N SER A 86 1.23 7.82 9.34
CA SER A 86 1.91 8.79 10.22
C SER A 86 0.91 9.52 11.13
N GLN A 87 -0.37 9.62 10.70
CA GLN A 87 -1.48 10.07 11.52
C GLN A 87 -2.23 8.87 12.12
N HIS A 88 -2.69 9.02 13.37
CA HIS A 88 -3.40 8.00 14.12
C HIS A 88 -4.82 8.43 14.45
N ASP A 89 -5.58 8.79 13.42
CA ASP A 89 -7.00 9.14 13.53
C ASP A 89 -7.93 7.95 13.23
N ALA A 90 -9.24 8.17 13.41
CA ALA A 90 -10.26 7.16 13.18
C ALA A 90 -10.27 6.65 11.73
N GLY A 91 -9.96 7.52 10.76
CA GLY A 91 -9.92 7.14 9.36
C GLY A 91 -8.73 6.25 9.02
N ALA A 92 -7.54 6.53 9.56
CA ALA A 92 -6.37 5.65 9.44
C ALA A 92 -6.65 4.26 10.03
N ALA A 93 -7.33 4.19 11.18
CA ALA A 93 -7.73 2.94 11.80
C ALA A 93 -8.75 2.16 10.94
N ALA A 94 -9.78 2.85 10.42
CA ALA A 94 -10.80 2.26 9.56
C ALA A 94 -10.21 1.73 8.24
N ALA A 95 -9.34 2.51 7.60
CA ALA A 95 -8.64 2.13 6.38
C ALA A 95 -7.80 0.87 6.60
N THR A 96 -7.00 0.86 7.66
CA THR A 96 -6.15 -0.26 8.00
C THR A 96 -6.97 -1.53 8.26
N ALA A 97 -8.10 -1.42 8.96
CA ALA A 97 -9.01 -2.54 9.20
C ALA A 97 -9.60 -3.07 7.88
N ALA A 98 -10.10 -2.18 7.01
CA ALA A 98 -10.66 -2.55 5.71
C ALA A 98 -9.64 -3.26 4.82
N VAL A 99 -8.41 -2.76 4.79
CA VAL A 99 -7.32 -3.36 4.02
C VAL A 99 -6.94 -4.73 4.58
N LYS A 100 -6.79 -4.84 5.90
CA LYS A 100 -6.50 -6.10 6.56
C LYS A 100 -7.57 -7.15 6.22
N THR A 101 -8.84 -6.81 6.39
CA THR A 101 -9.97 -7.70 6.07
C THR A 101 -9.95 -8.13 4.61
N THR A 102 -9.68 -7.20 3.68
CA THR A 102 -9.60 -7.50 2.25
C THR A 102 -8.45 -8.46 1.96
N ALA A 103 -7.23 -8.13 2.44
CA ALA A 103 -6.04 -8.91 2.22
C ALA A 103 -6.16 -10.33 2.80
N GLU A 104 -6.69 -10.50 4.02
CA GLU A 104 -6.91 -11.81 4.64
C GLU A 104 -7.96 -12.64 3.88
N LYS A 105 -9.00 -12.00 3.34
CA LYS A 105 -10.05 -12.66 2.56
C LYS A 105 -9.55 -13.16 1.21
N VAL A 106 -8.76 -12.36 0.51
CA VAL A 106 -8.33 -12.65 -0.88
C VAL A 106 -6.98 -13.36 -0.95
N HIS A 107 -6.12 -13.15 0.05
CA HIS A 107 -4.81 -13.78 0.19
C HIS A 107 -4.69 -14.46 1.57
N PRO A 108 -5.23 -15.68 1.74
CA PRO A 108 -5.33 -16.34 3.06
C PRO A 108 -3.98 -16.66 3.72
N ASN A 109 -2.88 -16.65 2.96
CA ASN A 109 -1.52 -16.83 3.47
C ASN A 109 -0.76 -15.51 3.62
N CYS A 110 -1.40 -14.36 3.36
CA CYS A 110 -0.77 -13.05 3.48
C CYS A 110 -0.69 -12.61 4.94
N GLN A 111 0.51 -12.30 5.41
CA GLN A 111 0.72 -11.69 6.71
C GLN A 111 0.60 -10.16 6.59
N VAL A 112 -0.45 -9.59 7.17
CA VAL A 112 -0.64 -8.14 7.24
C VAL A 112 -0.05 -7.61 8.55
N ILE A 113 0.94 -6.74 8.45
CA ILE A 113 1.61 -6.07 9.57
C ILE A 113 1.15 -4.62 9.57
N ILE A 114 0.55 -4.20 10.67
CA ILE A 114 0.13 -2.82 10.91
C ILE A 114 1.16 -2.18 11.81
N VAL A 115 1.79 -1.10 11.33
CA VAL A 115 2.76 -0.34 12.12
C VAL A 115 2.05 0.88 12.69
N ASN A 116 1.80 0.85 13.99
CA ASN A 116 1.44 2.05 14.74
C ASN A 116 2.73 2.70 15.24
N VAL A 117 3.02 3.92 14.80
CA VAL A 117 4.12 4.69 15.37
C VAL A 117 3.59 5.33 16.65
N ASP A 118 3.82 4.69 17.80
CA ASP A 118 3.56 5.36 19.07
C ASP A 118 4.27 6.72 19.04
N LYS A 119 3.50 7.82 19.12
CA LYS A 119 4.09 9.13 19.39
C LYS A 119 4.85 8.94 20.70
N LYS A 120 6.18 8.86 20.62
CA LYS A 120 7.02 9.11 21.79
C LYS A 120 6.62 10.49 22.27
N THR A 121 5.88 10.53 23.38
CA THR A 121 5.73 11.70 24.21
C THR A 121 7.14 12.03 24.67
N ASN A 122 7.84 12.86 23.91
CA ASN A 122 9.03 13.52 24.43
C ASN A 122 8.47 14.59 25.39
N GLU A 123 8.51 14.26 26.68
CA GLU A 123 8.40 15.22 27.79
C GLU A 123 9.39 16.38 27.62
#